data_AF-A0A954ZI79-F1
#
_entry.id   AF-A0A954ZI79-F1
#
_cell.length_a   1.000
_cell.length_b   1.000
_cell.length_c   1.000
_cell.angle_alpha   90.00
_cell.angle_beta   90.00
_cell.angle_gamma   90.00
#
_symmetry.space_group_name_H-M   'P 1'
#
loop_
_entity.id
_entity.type
_entity.pdbx_description
1 polymer ?
#
loop_
_entity_poly.entity_id
_entity_poly.type
_entity_poly.pdbx_seq_one_letter_code
_entity_poly.pdbx_strand_id
1 'polypeptide(L)'
;MKISEHAPQLTLPPAFRRQLAKFRQRVWAFKMLAAGCAAGVALGASFLIVFAVDRVWDTPGWLRALLLVLAAITAMVLLPVAYYRWVWGSRRLRDVARIVSHIHPRMGDRLLGIVELVEAKSSQQASPALCRAAIEQVANESVTHGCWKRIPHPTHRRWAWSLAAVSAMGACALAVPGAGINAWQRWTLPWRSIPRFTFVQLTESPRVLYVPTGERFHVSATLTESSRWSPTKGIGSYGDQ
;
A
#
# COMPACT_ATOMS: atom_id res chain seq x y z
N MET A 1 0.49 62.33 23.13
CA MET A 1 0.69 61.00 23.74
C MET A 1 -0.46 60.09 23.28
N LYS A 2 -0.26 59.33 22.19
CA LYS A 2 -1.26 58.37 21.67
C LYS A 2 -0.85 56.98 22.13
N ILE A 3 -1.59 56.42 23.09
CA ILE A 3 -1.42 55.03 23.49
C ILE A 3 -2.06 54.19 22.40
N SER A 4 -1.25 53.67 21.49
CA SER A 4 -1.64 52.62 20.55
C SER A 4 -1.81 51.32 21.35
N GLU A 5 -3.01 51.10 21.88
CA GLU A 5 -3.43 49.80 22.40
C GLU A 5 -3.28 48.75 21.29
N HIS A 6 -2.26 47.93 21.42
CA HIS A 6 -2.10 46.75 20.58
C HIS A 6 -3.20 45.77 20.98
N ALA A 7 -4.27 45.71 20.19
CA ALA A 7 -5.29 44.67 20.35
C ALA A 7 -4.58 43.31 20.43
N PRO A 8 -4.72 42.57 21.54
CA PRO A 8 -3.99 41.32 21.72
C PRO A 8 -4.45 40.35 20.64
N GLN A 9 -3.52 39.97 19.75
CA GLN A 9 -3.79 38.98 18.73
C GLN A 9 -4.27 37.69 19.41
N LEU A 10 -5.50 37.26 19.10
CA LEU A 10 -6.02 36.03 19.66
C LEU A 10 -5.30 34.85 19.03
N THR A 11 -4.35 34.33 19.78
CA THR A 11 -3.61 33.14 19.44
C THR A 11 -4.22 31.96 20.19
N LEU A 12 -4.40 30.84 19.48
CA LEU A 12 -4.77 29.58 20.11
C LEU A 12 -3.68 29.18 21.12
N PRO A 13 -4.06 28.73 22.34
CA PRO A 13 -3.12 28.25 23.33
C PRO A 13 -2.13 27.25 22.74
N PRO A 14 -0.82 27.38 23.06
CA PRO A 14 0.22 26.56 22.44
C PRO A 14 0.02 25.07 22.71
N ALA A 15 -0.52 24.70 23.88
CA ALA A 15 -0.86 23.32 24.21
C ALA A 15 -1.91 22.73 23.26
N PHE A 16 -2.96 23.50 22.96
CA PHE A 16 -4.05 23.09 22.09
C PHE A 16 -3.60 22.94 20.62
N ARG A 17 -2.80 23.89 20.12
CA ARG A 17 -2.15 23.78 18.80
C ARG A 17 -1.29 22.53 18.67
N ARG A 18 -0.51 22.19 19.70
CA ARG A 18 0.31 20.97 19.72
C ARG A 18 -0.54 19.69 19.66
N GLN A 19 -1.70 19.66 20.34
CA GLN A 19 -2.60 18.51 20.30
C GLN A 19 -3.23 18.30 18.92
N LEU A 20 -3.72 19.37 18.29
CA LEU A 20 -4.20 19.34 16.90
C LEU A 20 -3.12 18.88 15.93
N ALA A 21 -1.89 19.38 16.07
CA ALA A 21 -0.76 18.97 15.23
C ALA A 21 -0.41 17.48 15.41
N LYS A 22 -0.39 16.98 16.65
CA LYS A 22 -0.15 15.55 16.94
C LYS A 22 -1.27 14.66 16.39
N PHE A 23 -2.52 15.07 16.54
CA PHE A 23 -3.66 14.34 15.97
C PHE A 23 -3.57 14.29 14.44
N ARG A 24 -3.27 15.42 13.81
CA ARG A 24 -3.03 15.52 12.36
C ARG A 24 -1.92 14.59 11.89
N GLN A 25 -0.76 14.60 12.55
CA GLN A 25 0.36 13.71 12.23
C GLN A 25 -0.04 12.23 12.33
N ARG A 26 -0.82 11.84 13.34
CA ARG A 26 -1.34 10.47 13.45
C ARG A 26 -2.26 10.13 12.29
N VAL A 27 -3.22 10.99 11.94
CA VAL A 27 -4.13 10.75 10.81
C VAL A 27 -3.34 10.58 9.51
N TRP A 28 -2.35 11.44 9.27
CA TRP A 28 -1.45 11.32 8.11
C TRP A 28 -0.72 9.98 8.11
N ALA A 29 -0.09 9.61 9.22
CA ALA A 29 0.64 8.35 9.34
C ALA A 29 -0.27 7.14 9.06
N PHE A 30 -1.47 7.08 9.65
CA PHE A 30 -2.38 5.95 9.43
C PHE A 30 -2.95 5.88 8.01
N LYS A 31 -3.23 7.01 7.37
CA LYS A 31 -3.76 7.02 5.99
C LYS A 31 -2.66 6.72 4.96
N MET A 32 -1.46 7.24 5.17
CA MET A 32 -0.29 6.89 4.35
C MET A 32 0.10 5.42 4.54
N LEU A 33 0.06 4.91 5.78
CA LEU A 33 0.28 3.49 6.05
C LEU A 33 -0.76 2.61 5.36
N ALA A 34 -2.04 2.97 5.42
CA ALA A 34 -3.10 2.23 4.74
C ALA A 34 -2.87 2.19 3.21
N ALA A 35 -2.51 3.32 2.60
CA ALA A 35 -2.22 3.39 1.17
C ALA A 35 -0.96 2.59 0.80
N GLY A 36 0.09 2.65 1.62
CA GLY A 36 1.29 1.84 1.47
C GLY A 36 1.01 0.35 1.55
N CYS A 37 0.22 -0.08 2.54
CA CYS A 37 -0.19 -1.49 2.67
C CYS A 37 -1.04 -1.94 1.46
N ALA A 38 -1.97 -1.11 0.99
CA ALA A 38 -2.77 -1.41 -0.19
C ALA A 38 -1.93 -1.55 -1.47
N ALA A 39 -0.95 -0.65 -1.66
CA ALA A 39 0.01 -0.74 -2.77
C ALA A 39 0.86 -2.01 -2.69
N GLY A 40 1.34 -2.36 -1.49
CA GLY A 40 2.09 -3.60 -1.25
C GLY A 40 1.25 -4.85 -1.53
N VAL A 41 -0.04 -4.87 -1.17
CA VAL A 41 -0.96 -5.96 -1.47
C VAL A 41 -1.13 -6.12 -2.99
N ALA A 42 -1.29 -5.03 -3.74
CA ALA A 42 -1.44 -5.10 -5.20
C ALA A 42 -0.19 -5.72 -5.87
N LEU A 43 1.01 -5.28 -5.47
CA LEU A 43 2.27 -5.83 -5.98
C LEU A 43 2.47 -7.30 -5.57
N GLY A 44 2.25 -7.62 -4.30
CA GLY A 44 2.39 -8.99 -3.81
C GLY A 44 1.38 -9.95 -4.43
N ALA A 45 0.13 -9.52 -4.62
CA ALA A 45 -0.87 -10.32 -5.33
C ALA A 45 -0.49 -10.57 -6.79
N SER A 46 0.01 -9.55 -7.50
CA SER A 46 0.54 -9.68 -8.86
C SER A 46 1.67 -10.72 -8.94
N PHE A 47 2.64 -10.66 -8.03
CA PHE A 47 3.69 -11.68 -7.91
C PHE A 47 3.14 -13.08 -7.64
N LEU A 48 2.22 -13.22 -6.68
CA LEU A 48 1.64 -14.52 -6.31
C LEU A 48 0.85 -15.17 -7.44
N ILE A 49 0.14 -14.38 -8.24
CA ILE A 49 -0.55 -14.87 -9.44
C ILE A 49 0.47 -15.46 -10.41
N VAL A 50 1.55 -14.73 -10.73
CA VAL A 50 2.60 -15.25 -11.61
C VAL A 50 3.26 -16.50 -11.03
N PHE A 51 3.58 -16.49 -9.74
CA PHE A 51 4.19 -17.63 -9.06
C PHE A 51 3.30 -18.88 -9.13
N ALA A 52 1.98 -18.74 -8.92
CA ALA A 52 1.03 -19.85 -8.95
C ALA A 52 0.79 -20.34 -10.39
N VAL A 53 0.59 -19.44 -11.34
CA VAL A 53 0.32 -19.81 -12.74
C VAL A 53 1.55 -20.50 -13.35
N ASP A 54 2.76 -20.04 -13.05
CA ASP A 54 4.03 -20.66 -13.48
C ASP A 54 4.23 -22.11 -12.97
N ARG A 55 3.34 -22.63 -12.11
CA ARG A 55 3.35 -24.04 -11.69
C ARG A 55 2.53 -24.94 -12.58
N VAL A 56 1.53 -24.38 -13.27
CA VAL A 56 0.58 -25.15 -14.07
C VAL A 56 0.76 -24.86 -15.55
N TRP A 57 0.96 -23.59 -15.91
CA TRP A 57 1.12 -23.13 -17.28
C TRP A 57 2.35 -22.25 -17.47
N ASP A 58 2.77 -22.08 -18.72
CA ASP A 58 3.76 -21.06 -19.05
C ASP A 58 3.07 -19.70 -19.18
N THR A 59 3.25 -18.84 -18.18
CA THR A 59 2.67 -17.49 -18.20
C THR A 59 3.32 -16.69 -19.34
N PRO A 60 2.57 -16.20 -20.34
CA PRO A 60 3.17 -15.43 -21.43
C PRO A 60 3.69 -14.08 -20.94
N GLY A 61 4.73 -13.55 -21.60
CA GLY A 61 5.39 -12.30 -21.18
C GLY A 61 4.46 -11.09 -21.11
N TRP A 62 3.49 -10.99 -22.03
CA TRP A 62 2.51 -9.90 -22.05
C TRP A 62 1.59 -9.93 -20.82
N LEU A 63 1.20 -11.12 -20.34
CA LEU A 63 0.34 -11.26 -19.18
C LEU A 63 1.08 -10.89 -17.90
N ARG A 64 2.35 -11.29 -17.79
CA ARG A 64 3.24 -10.85 -16.69
C ARG A 64 3.40 -9.33 -16.69
N ALA A 65 3.62 -8.73 -17.87
CA ALA A 65 3.71 -7.28 -18.00
C ALA A 65 2.41 -6.58 -17.60
N LEU A 66 1.25 -7.08 -18.04
CA LEU A 66 -0.06 -6.53 -17.69
C LEU A 66 -0.28 -6.56 -16.17
N LEU A 67 -0.01 -7.69 -15.52
CA LEU A 67 -0.15 -7.84 -14.07
C LEU A 67 0.79 -6.90 -13.30
N LEU A 68 2.03 -6.75 -13.76
CA LEU A 68 2.99 -5.83 -13.14
C LEU A 68 2.57 -4.37 -13.32
N VAL A 69 2.16 -3.98 -14.55
CA VAL A 69 1.73 -2.62 -14.87
C VAL A 69 0.49 -2.23 -14.10
N LEU A 70 -0.53 -3.10 -14.02
CA LEU A 70 -1.74 -2.83 -13.23
C LEU A 70 -1.43 -2.63 -11.74
N ALA A 71 -0.56 -3.47 -11.18
CA ALA A 71 -0.14 -3.32 -9.79
C ALA A 71 0.68 -2.03 -9.57
N ALA A 72 1.58 -1.70 -10.50
CA ALA A 72 2.38 -0.49 -10.46
C ALA A 72 1.51 0.78 -10.59
N ILE A 73 0.57 0.82 -11.53
CA ILE A 73 -0.40 1.92 -11.68
C ILE A 73 -1.21 2.08 -10.40
N THR A 74 -1.67 0.98 -9.81
CA THR A 74 -2.43 1.03 -8.54
C THR A 74 -1.61 1.70 -7.44
N ALA A 75 -0.33 1.32 -7.27
CA ALA A 75 0.56 1.96 -6.31
C ALA A 75 0.83 3.44 -6.63
N MET A 76 1.06 3.74 -7.92
CA MET A 76 1.36 5.07 -8.44
C MET A 76 0.17 6.02 -8.33
N VAL A 77 -1.08 5.52 -8.28
CA VAL A 77 -2.27 6.34 -8.05
C VAL A 77 -2.57 6.45 -6.55
N LEU A 78 -2.52 5.35 -5.80
CA LEU A 78 -2.91 5.33 -4.38
C LEU A 78 -2.02 6.23 -3.52
N LEU A 79 -0.70 6.19 -3.71
CA LEU A 79 0.23 6.92 -2.86
C LEU A 79 0.14 8.45 -3.06
N PRO A 80 0.17 9.00 -4.29
CA PRO A 80 0.02 10.44 -4.51
C PRO A 80 -1.37 10.94 -4.16
N VAL A 81 -2.43 10.19 -4.45
CA VAL A 81 -3.80 10.59 -4.05
C VAL A 81 -3.94 10.63 -2.54
N ALA A 82 -3.40 9.63 -1.82
CA ALA A 82 -3.39 9.64 -0.36
C ALA A 82 -2.57 10.82 0.19
N TYR A 83 -1.39 11.07 -0.36
CA TYR A 83 -0.55 12.21 0.01
C TYR A 83 -1.27 13.55 -0.22
N TYR A 84 -1.81 13.75 -1.42
CA TYR A 84 -2.52 14.98 -1.77
C TYR A 84 -3.73 15.20 -0.88
N ARG A 85 -4.59 14.19 -0.71
CA ARG A 85 -5.83 14.33 0.09
C ARG A 85 -5.53 14.58 1.57
N TRP A 86 -4.57 13.88 2.15
CA TRP A 86 -4.36 13.89 3.59
C TRP A 86 -3.24 14.85 4.01
N VAL A 87 -2.08 14.83 3.36
CA VAL A 87 -0.94 15.68 3.72
C VAL A 87 -1.10 17.10 3.16
N TRP A 88 -1.49 17.24 1.89
CA TRP A 88 -1.68 18.56 1.27
C TRP A 88 -3.03 19.18 1.61
N GLY A 89 -4.11 18.40 1.60
CA GLY A 89 -5.47 18.85 1.85
C GLY A 89 -5.79 19.16 3.32
N SER A 90 -5.00 18.69 4.29
CA SER A 90 -5.19 18.98 5.73
C SER A 90 -4.12 19.89 6.31
N ARG A 91 -3.62 20.85 5.51
CA ARG A 91 -2.56 21.77 5.94
C ARG A 91 -3.03 22.80 6.96
N ARG A 92 -4.28 23.25 6.88
CA ARG A 92 -4.83 24.29 7.76
C ARG A 92 -5.46 23.66 9.01
N LEU A 93 -5.44 24.40 10.12
CA LEU A 93 -6.09 23.95 11.37
C LEU A 93 -7.60 23.75 11.20
N ARG A 94 -8.26 24.55 10.35
CA ARG A 94 -9.68 24.40 10.00
C ARG A 94 -10.01 23.03 9.41
N ASP A 95 -9.16 22.51 8.52
CA ASP A 95 -9.38 21.20 7.90
C ASP A 95 -9.29 20.07 8.93
N VAL A 96 -8.38 20.20 9.90
CA VAL A 96 -8.27 19.27 11.02
C VAL A 96 -9.50 19.35 11.93
N ALA A 97 -10.01 20.55 12.21
CA ALA A 97 -11.24 20.73 12.98
C ALA A 97 -12.46 20.07 12.30
N ARG A 98 -12.55 20.17 10.96
CA ARG A 98 -13.57 19.48 10.16
C ARG A 98 -13.44 17.96 10.20
N ILE A 99 -12.21 17.43 10.22
CA ILE A 99 -11.99 15.99 10.42
C ILE A 99 -12.42 15.57 11.82
N VAL A 100 -12.15 16.39 12.84
CA VAL A 100 -12.57 16.13 14.22
C VAL A 100 -14.10 16.18 14.36
N SER A 101 -14.80 17.11 13.67
CA SER A 101 -16.27 17.18 13.73
C SER A 101 -16.96 15.94 13.16
N HIS A 102 -16.35 15.27 12.19
CA HIS A 102 -16.87 14.01 11.69
C HIS A 102 -16.75 12.85 12.69
N ILE A 103 -15.84 12.93 13.66
CA ILE A 103 -15.61 11.86 14.65
C ILE A 103 -16.33 12.18 15.98
N HIS A 104 -16.27 13.44 16.38
CA HIS A 104 -16.87 13.98 17.59
C HIS A 104 -17.64 15.26 17.23
N PRO A 105 -18.91 15.14 16.78
CA PRO A 105 -19.70 16.28 16.30
C PRO A 105 -19.73 17.45 17.28
N ARG A 106 -20.12 17.19 18.54
CA ARG A 106 -20.22 18.22 19.60
C ARG A 106 -18.92 18.99 19.86
N MET A 107 -17.78 18.30 19.85
CA MET A 107 -16.48 18.93 20.10
C MET A 107 -15.98 19.64 18.85
N GLY A 108 -16.14 19.01 17.68
CA GLY A 108 -15.70 19.59 16.42
C GLY A 108 -16.45 20.86 16.04
N ASP A 109 -17.74 20.97 16.35
CA ASP A 109 -18.53 22.18 16.11
C ASP A 109 -18.02 23.35 16.97
N ARG A 110 -17.70 23.09 18.24
CA ARG A 110 -17.08 24.09 19.13
C ARG A 110 -15.69 24.51 18.66
N LEU A 111 -14.89 23.56 18.16
CA LEU A 111 -13.58 23.83 17.58
C LEU A 111 -13.64 24.61 16.27
N LEU A 112 -14.60 24.26 15.41
CA LEU A 112 -14.85 24.97 14.17
C LEU A 112 -15.29 26.40 14.48
N GLY A 113 -16.21 26.58 15.42
CA GLY A 113 -16.65 27.88 15.90
C GLY A 113 -15.51 28.73 16.46
N ILE A 114 -14.61 28.16 17.27
CA ILE A 114 -13.42 28.88 17.77
C ILE A 114 -12.47 29.27 16.62
N VAL A 115 -12.21 28.37 15.68
CA VAL A 115 -11.36 28.66 14.51
C VAL A 115 -12.00 29.75 13.65
N GLU A 116 -13.31 29.70 13.45
CA GLU A 116 -14.08 30.75 12.77
C GLU A 116 -14.06 32.06 13.54
N LEU A 117 -14.16 32.07 14.87
CA LEU A 117 -14.03 33.27 15.71
C LEU A 117 -12.62 33.89 15.63
N VAL A 118 -11.57 33.06 15.57
CA VAL A 118 -10.18 33.52 15.43
C VAL A 118 -9.92 34.06 14.02
N GLU A 119 -10.48 33.44 12.98
CA GLU A 119 -10.38 33.92 11.59
C GLU A 119 -11.28 35.13 11.32
N ALA A 120 -12.49 35.17 11.89
CA ALA A 120 -13.46 36.25 11.74
C ALA A 120 -13.08 37.49 12.54
N LYS A 121 -12.16 37.40 13.52
CA LYS A 121 -11.71 38.53 14.33
C LYS A 121 -10.93 39.65 13.61
N SER A 122 -11.01 39.70 12.28
CA SER A 122 -10.90 40.96 11.53
C SER A 122 -12.17 41.85 11.65
N SER A 123 -13.29 41.35 12.19
CA SER A 123 -14.51 42.13 12.41
C SER A 123 -14.62 42.63 13.86
N GLN A 124 -14.51 43.94 14.02
CA GLN A 124 -14.32 44.81 15.19
C GLN A 124 -15.20 44.63 16.47
N GLN A 125 -16.11 43.64 16.60
CA GLN A 125 -17.21 43.67 17.60
C GLN A 125 -17.14 42.65 18.75
N ALA A 126 -16.24 41.67 18.75
CA ALA A 126 -16.22 40.62 19.78
C ALA A 126 -15.22 40.89 20.93
N SER A 127 -15.70 40.92 22.19
CA SER A 127 -14.87 41.12 23.39
C SER A 127 -13.66 40.14 23.43
N PRO A 128 -12.42 40.65 23.49
CA PRO A 128 -11.20 39.82 23.57
C PRO A 128 -11.18 38.83 24.73
N ALA A 129 -11.69 39.25 25.90
CA ALA A 129 -11.72 38.43 27.10
C ALA A 129 -12.65 37.22 26.97
N LEU A 130 -13.86 37.42 26.42
CA LEU A 130 -14.85 36.35 26.22
C LEU A 130 -14.36 35.30 25.22
N CYS A 131 -13.71 35.73 24.14
CA CYS A 131 -13.12 34.81 23.17
C CYS A 131 -11.97 34.00 23.79
N ARG A 132 -11.15 34.61 24.64
CA ARG A 132 -10.06 33.90 25.32
C ARG A 132 -10.59 32.85 26.28
N ALA A 133 -11.61 33.18 27.07
CA ALA A 133 -12.27 32.25 27.98
C ALA A 133 -12.90 31.06 27.22
N ALA A 134 -13.58 31.32 26.09
CA ALA A 134 -14.15 30.27 25.25
C ALA A 134 -13.07 29.31 24.69
N ILE A 135 -11.92 29.86 24.26
CA ILE A 135 -10.80 29.05 23.78
C ILE A 135 -10.21 28.18 24.90
N GLU A 136 -10.01 28.73 26.09
CA GLU A 136 -9.49 27.99 27.25
C GLU A 136 -10.44 26.89 27.70
N GLN A 137 -11.75 27.18 27.74
CA GLN A 137 -12.78 26.21 28.09
C GLN A 137 -12.76 24.99 27.17
N VAL A 138 -12.77 25.21 25.85
CA VAL A 138 -12.76 24.10 24.87
C VAL A 138 -11.42 23.38 24.85
N ALA A 139 -10.31 24.09 25.05
CA ALA A 139 -9.00 23.45 25.19
C ALA A 139 -8.98 22.49 26.39
N ASN A 140 -9.55 22.88 27.53
CA ASN A 140 -9.59 22.05 28.73
C ASN A 140 -10.57 20.87 28.58
N GLU A 141 -11.71 21.10 27.94
CA GLU A 141 -12.72 20.06 27.67
C GLU A 141 -12.20 19.00 26.67
N SER A 142 -11.38 19.40 25.70
CA SER A 142 -10.77 18.49 24.72
C SER A 142 -9.76 17.51 25.35
N VAL A 143 -9.08 17.93 26.42
CA VAL A 143 -8.12 17.08 27.15
C VAL A 143 -8.87 16.07 28.01
N THR A 144 -9.87 16.53 28.76
CA THR A 144 -10.65 15.70 29.68
C THR A 144 -11.44 14.62 28.95
N HIS A 145 -12.04 14.93 27.80
CA HIS A 145 -12.86 13.96 27.06
C HIS A 145 -12.06 13.05 26.11
N GLY A 146 -10.73 13.20 26.03
CA GLY A 146 -9.87 12.30 25.26
C GLY A 146 -10.21 12.23 23.76
N CYS A 147 -10.78 13.29 23.19
CA CYS A 147 -11.29 13.33 21.80
C CYS A 147 -10.21 13.06 20.74
N TRP A 148 -8.93 13.14 21.12
CA TRP A 148 -7.76 12.85 20.28
C TRP A 148 -7.41 11.36 20.15
N LYS A 149 -8.05 10.47 20.94
CA LYS A 149 -7.74 9.03 20.94
C LYS A 149 -8.44 8.27 19.81
N ARG A 150 -9.58 8.76 19.32
CA ARG A 150 -10.37 8.06 18.29
C ARG A 150 -9.96 8.49 16.89
N ILE A 151 -9.46 7.56 16.09
CA ILE A 151 -9.04 7.80 14.71
C ILE A 151 -10.20 7.43 13.76
N PRO A 152 -10.48 8.23 12.71
CA PRO A 152 -11.56 7.94 11.76
C PRO A 152 -11.21 6.73 10.87
N HIS A 153 -12.04 5.68 10.99
CA HIS A 153 -11.99 4.40 10.26
C HIS A 153 -10.59 3.74 10.19
N PRO A 154 -10.30 2.69 10.99
CA PRO A 154 -9.02 2.00 11.00
C PRO A 154 -8.85 1.07 9.78
N THR A 155 -8.92 1.63 8.57
CA THR A 155 -8.70 0.91 7.32
C THR A 155 -7.26 0.42 7.18
N HIS A 156 -6.30 1.07 7.85
CA HIS A 156 -4.91 0.63 7.91
C HIS A 156 -4.78 -0.80 8.45
N ARG A 157 -5.60 -1.18 9.44
CA ARG A 157 -5.54 -2.52 10.04
C ARG A 157 -6.01 -3.60 9.05
N ARG A 158 -7.06 -3.31 8.28
CA ARG A 158 -7.54 -4.21 7.22
C ARG A 158 -6.46 -4.43 6.17
N TRP A 159 -5.88 -3.35 5.65
CA TRP A 159 -4.81 -3.45 4.66
C TRP A 159 -3.52 -4.06 5.21
N ALA A 160 -3.19 -3.83 6.48
CA ALA A 160 -2.07 -4.48 7.14
C ALA A 160 -2.28 -5.99 7.26
N TRP A 161 -3.48 -6.44 7.61
CA TRP A 161 -3.82 -7.87 7.61
C TRP A 161 -3.79 -8.48 6.21
N SER A 162 -4.32 -7.78 5.21
CA SER A 162 -4.22 -8.21 3.82
C SER A 162 -2.77 -8.34 3.35
N LEU A 163 -1.93 -7.35 3.69
CA LEU A 163 -0.50 -7.40 3.37
C LEU A 163 0.18 -8.56 4.10
N ALA A 164 -0.12 -8.78 5.38
CA ALA A 164 0.41 -9.90 6.14
C ALA A 164 0.01 -11.24 5.52
N ALA A 165 -1.24 -11.40 5.08
CA ALA A 165 -1.71 -12.61 4.41
C ALA A 165 -0.99 -12.86 3.07
N VAL A 166 -0.84 -11.82 2.24
CA VAL A 166 -0.10 -11.89 0.97
C VAL A 166 1.37 -12.24 1.22
N SER A 167 2.02 -11.59 2.19
CA SER A 167 3.40 -11.89 2.55
C SER A 167 3.57 -13.31 3.09
N ALA A 168 2.63 -13.80 3.90
CA ALA A 168 2.65 -15.17 4.40
C ALA A 168 2.51 -16.19 3.26
N MET A 169 1.62 -15.94 2.29
CA MET A 169 1.50 -16.78 1.10
C MET A 169 2.75 -16.69 0.20
N GLY A 170 3.38 -15.52 0.12
CA GLY A 170 4.66 -15.32 -0.56
C GLY A 170 5.81 -16.08 0.09
N ALA A 171 5.77 -16.27 1.41
CA ALA A 171 6.79 -17.05 2.13
C ALA A 171 6.82 -18.52 1.68
N CYS A 172 5.73 -19.07 1.13
CA CYS A 172 5.75 -20.40 0.51
C CYS A 172 6.77 -20.51 -0.65
N ALA A 173 7.08 -19.40 -1.34
CA ALA A 173 8.12 -19.38 -2.35
C ALA A 173 9.53 -19.64 -1.79
N LEU A 174 9.75 -19.45 -0.48
CA LEU A 174 11.01 -19.75 0.20
C LEU A 174 11.20 -21.25 0.44
N ALA A 175 10.12 -22.04 0.47
CA ALA A 175 10.21 -23.50 0.62
C ALA A 175 10.90 -24.16 -0.60
N VAL A 176 10.79 -23.53 -1.77
CA VAL A 176 11.48 -23.96 -3.00
C VAL A 176 12.21 -22.76 -3.61
N PRO A 177 13.44 -22.45 -3.16
CA PRO A 177 14.15 -21.23 -3.56
C PRO A 177 14.33 -21.09 -5.07
N GLY A 178 14.58 -22.18 -5.79
CA GLY A 178 14.73 -22.15 -7.26
C GLY A 178 13.44 -21.71 -7.97
N ALA A 179 12.29 -22.19 -7.49
CA ALA A 179 10.98 -21.83 -8.00
C ALA A 179 10.60 -20.38 -7.64
N GLY A 180 10.95 -19.93 -6.44
CA GLY A 180 10.70 -18.56 -5.97
C GLY A 180 11.55 -17.53 -6.70
N ILE A 181 12.86 -17.75 -6.81
CA ILE A 181 13.79 -16.86 -7.53
C ILE A 181 13.43 -16.78 -9.01
N ASN A 182 13.08 -17.91 -9.64
CA ASN A 182 12.65 -17.92 -11.03
C ASN A 182 11.38 -17.08 -11.25
N ALA A 183 10.35 -17.28 -10.43
CA ALA A 183 9.13 -16.48 -10.52
C ALA A 183 9.41 -14.98 -10.28
N TRP A 184 10.28 -14.65 -9.31
CA TRP A 184 10.69 -13.27 -9.05
C TRP A 184 11.38 -12.63 -10.26
N GLN A 185 12.31 -13.33 -10.89
CA GLN A 185 12.98 -12.86 -12.10
C GLN A 185 11.99 -12.67 -13.25
N ARG A 186 11.08 -13.63 -13.47
CA ARG A 186 10.07 -13.57 -14.53
C ARG A 186 9.04 -12.46 -14.30
N TRP A 187 8.69 -12.19 -13.04
CA TRP A 187 7.77 -11.12 -12.64
C TRP A 187 8.40 -9.74 -12.78
N THR A 188 9.66 -9.55 -12.35
CA THR A 188 10.37 -8.26 -12.44
C THR A 188 10.83 -7.92 -13.86
N LEU A 189 11.09 -8.92 -14.69
CA LEU A 189 11.58 -8.77 -16.06
C LEU A 189 10.63 -9.45 -17.06
N PRO A 190 9.38 -8.97 -17.20
CA PRO A 190 8.35 -9.66 -17.98
C PRO A 190 8.70 -9.77 -19.47
N TRP A 191 9.52 -8.86 -19.99
CA TRP A 191 9.98 -8.86 -21.39
C TRP A 191 11.12 -9.82 -21.68
N ARG A 192 11.81 -10.34 -20.66
CA ARG A 192 12.89 -11.31 -20.87
C ARG A 192 12.32 -12.72 -21.06
N SER A 193 12.88 -13.45 -22.01
CA SER A 193 12.60 -14.86 -22.27
C SER A 193 13.34 -15.75 -21.26
N ILE A 194 12.92 -15.66 -19.99
CA ILE A 194 13.46 -16.49 -18.92
C ILE A 194 12.69 -17.82 -18.89
N PRO A 195 13.37 -18.98 -19.02
CA PRO A 195 12.71 -20.27 -18.98
C PRO A 195 12.07 -20.50 -17.61
N ARG A 196 10.91 -21.16 -17.60
CA ARG A 196 10.21 -21.50 -16.35
C ARG A 196 11.01 -22.51 -15.55
N PHE A 197 10.99 -22.39 -14.23
CA PHE A 197 11.52 -23.43 -13.36
C PHE A 197 10.61 -24.65 -13.39
N THR A 198 11.16 -25.78 -13.85
CA THR A 198 10.52 -27.10 -13.76
C THR A 198 11.24 -27.94 -12.71
N PHE A 199 10.46 -28.71 -11.93
CA PHE A 199 11.01 -29.66 -10.95
C PHE A 199 11.70 -30.85 -11.62
N VAL A 200 11.28 -31.16 -12.84
CA VAL A 200 11.84 -32.18 -13.72
C VAL A 200 12.71 -31.48 -14.75
N GLN A 201 14.00 -31.78 -14.74
CA GLN A 201 14.96 -31.23 -15.70
C GLN A 201 15.53 -32.37 -16.55
N LEU A 202 15.48 -32.19 -17.86
CA LEU A 202 16.04 -33.13 -18.82
C LEU A 202 17.42 -32.64 -19.23
N THR A 203 18.37 -33.56 -19.35
CA THR A 203 19.65 -33.29 -20.03
C THR A 203 19.36 -32.83 -21.45
N GLU A 204 20.13 -31.86 -21.96
CA GLU A 204 19.93 -31.34 -23.31
C GLU A 204 19.92 -32.50 -24.32
N SER A 205 18.76 -32.70 -24.94
CA SER A 205 18.57 -33.68 -26.01
C SER A 205 19.00 -33.05 -27.34
N PRO A 206 19.61 -33.81 -28.26
CA PRO A 206 19.98 -33.28 -29.56
C PRO A 206 18.76 -32.71 -30.29
N ARG A 207 18.86 -31.43 -30.73
CA ARG A 207 17.78 -30.74 -31.46
C ARG A 207 17.41 -31.45 -32.77
N VAL A 208 18.36 -32.19 -33.34
CA VAL A 208 18.19 -32.97 -34.57
C VAL A 208 18.75 -34.36 -34.31
N LEU A 209 17.92 -35.37 -34.53
CA LEU A 209 18.33 -36.77 -34.49
C LEU A 209 18.18 -37.33 -35.91
N TYR A 210 19.30 -37.69 -36.55
CA TYR A 210 19.28 -38.36 -37.84
C TYR A 210 19.05 -39.85 -37.61
N VAL A 211 17.99 -40.39 -38.22
CA VAL A 211 17.59 -41.79 -38.05
C VAL A 211 17.42 -42.45 -39.42
N PRO A 212 17.87 -43.71 -39.60
CA PRO A 212 17.63 -44.46 -40.83
C PRO A 212 16.14 -44.63 -41.11
N THR A 213 15.76 -44.45 -42.38
CA THR A 213 14.37 -44.60 -42.79
C THR A 213 13.94 -46.07 -42.70
N GLY A 214 12.87 -46.34 -41.97
CA GLY A 214 12.30 -47.69 -41.82
C GLY A 214 12.90 -48.52 -40.67
N GLU A 215 13.89 -47.99 -39.94
CA GLU A 215 14.45 -48.68 -38.77
C GLU A 215 13.81 -48.24 -37.47
N ARG A 216 13.75 -49.16 -36.50
CA ARG A 216 13.33 -48.85 -35.14
C ARG A 216 14.43 -48.06 -34.44
N PHE A 217 14.05 -46.97 -33.79
CA PHE A 217 14.96 -46.16 -32.98
C PHE A 217 14.34 -45.88 -31.62
N HIS A 218 15.19 -45.52 -30.67
CA HIS A 218 14.79 -45.15 -29.32
C HIS A 218 15.12 -43.69 -29.07
N VAL A 219 14.16 -42.94 -28.53
CA VAL A 219 14.39 -41.61 -28.00
C VAL A 219 14.54 -41.74 -26.49
N SER A 220 15.74 -41.52 -25.98
CA SER A 220 16.01 -41.48 -24.54
C SER A 220 16.00 -40.04 -24.05
N ALA A 221 15.26 -39.80 -22.97
CA ALA A 221 15.25 -38.52 -22.25
C ALA A 221 15.81 -38.78 -20.85
N THR A 222 17.03 -38.32 -20.60
CA THR A 222 17.70 -38.53 -19.32
C THR A 222 17.41 -37.34 -18.40
N LEU A 223 17.09 -37.63 -17.14
CA LEU A 223 16.96 -36.59 -16.12
C LEU A 223 18.34 -36.06 -15.73
N THR A 224 18.47 -34.75 -15.57
CA THR A 224 19.67 -34.14 -15.03
C THR A 224 19.81 -34.47 -13.54
N GLU A 225 21.03 -34.54 -13.02
CA GLU A 225 21.29 -34.76 -11.58
C GLU A 225 20.66 -33.67 -10.69
N SER A 226 20.46 -32.46 -11.21
CA SER A 226 19.78 -31.35 -10.55
C SER A 226 18.26 -31.47 -10.50
N SER A 227 17.67 -32.51 -11.10
CA SER A 227 16.22 -32.74 -11.11
C SER A 227 15.73 -33.06 -9.70
N ARG A 228 14.80 -32.25 -9.18
CA ARG A 228 14.24 -32.46 -7.83
C ARG A 228 13.17 -33.54 -7.77
N TRP A 229 12.62 -33.89 -8.93
CA TRP A 229 11.56 -34.88 -9.04
C TRP A 229 11.88 -35.86 -10.18
N SER A 230 11.62 -37.14 -9.95
CA SER A 230 11.79 -38.21 -10.92
C SER A 230 10.43 -38.86 -11.19
N PRO A 231 9.73 -38.44 -12.26
CA PRO A 231 8.43 -39.02 -12.61
C PRO A 231 8.60 -40.38 -13.26
N THR A 232 7.72 -41.33 -12.94
CA THR A 232 7.73 -42.69 -13.53
C THR A 232 7.13 -42.75 -14.93
N LYS A 233 6.33 -41.75 -15.31
CA LYS A 233 5.64 -41.66 -16.61
C LYS A 233 5.65 -40.22 -17.09
N GLY A 234 5.65 -40.04 -18.41
CA GLY A 234 5.57 -38.75 -19.08
C GLY A 234 4.87 -38.88 -20.43
N ILE A 235 4.45 -37.76 -20.99
CA ILE A 235 3.89 -37.65 -22.34
C ILE A 235 4.83 -36.74 -23.12
N GLY A 236 5.15 -37.10 -24.35
CA GLY A 236 5.94 -36.29 -25.28
C GLY A 236 5.26 -36.25 -26.65
N SER A 237 5.42 -35.13 -27.35
CA SER A 237 5.06 -34.99 -28.76
C SER A 237 6.31 -34.66 -29.57
N TYR A 238 6.31 -35.03 -30.85
CA TYR A 238 7.39 -34.74 -31.79
C TYR A 238 6.77 -34.26 -33.10
N GLY A 239 7.15 -33.06 -33.55
CA GLY A 239 6.54 -32.40 -34.72
C GLY A 239 5.25 -31.63 -34.38
N ASP A 240 4.56 -31.15 -35.43
CA ASP A 240 3.28 -30.41 -35.34
C ASP A 240 2.05 -31.35 -35.18
N GLN A 241 2.17 -32.44 -34.43
CA GLN A 241 1.07 -33.37 -34.14
C GLN A 241 0.84 -33.55 -32.64
#